data_AF-A0A060C9S6-F1
#
_entry.id   AF-A0A060C9S6-F1
#
_cell.length_a   1.000
_cell.length_b   1.000
_cell.length_c   1.000
_cell.angle_alpha   90.00
_cell.angle_beta   90.00
_cell.angle_gamma   90.00
#
_symmetry.space_group_name_H-M   'P 1'
#
loop_
_entity.id
_entity.type
_entity.pdbx_description
1 polymer ?
#
loop_
_entity_poly.entity_id
_entity_poly.type
_entity_poly.pdbx_seq_one_letter_code
_entity_poly.pdbx_strand_id
1 'polypeptide(L)'
;MIPYLLLKQYGIQQTLVTKNDSSITYNNLKKVVPGLKIEYSPDNDNFIISELEFVQQNYRQMDGLILRGPYPSFFPVLDLYRQLRPDGYVYLYLDANAAWMDRINWQDR
;
A
#
# COMPACT_ATOMS: atom_id res chain seq x y z
N MET A 1 -10.48 -7.30 5.47
CA MET A 1 -11.22 -8.56 5.20
C MET A 1 -10.31 -9.66 4.66
N ILE A 2 -9.59 -9.43 3.55
CA ILE A 2 -8.64 -10.41 2.98
C ILE A 2 -7.56 -10.85 4.00
N PRO A 3 -6.93 -9.92 4.77
CA PRO A 3 -5.90 -10.36 5.69
C PRO A 3 -6.36 -11.31 6.80
N TYR A 4 -7.59 -11.10 7.29
CA TYR A 4 -8.22 -11.97 8.28
C TYR A 4 -8.48 -13.38 7.75
N LEU A 5 -8.95 -13.50 6.50
CA LEU A 5 -9.24 -14.78 5.87
C LEU A 5 -7.98 -15.60 5.66
N LEU A 6 -6.90 -14.97 5.16
CA LEU A 6 -5.62 -15.62 4.91
C LEU A 6 -5.01 -16.20 6.20
N LEU A 7 -5.09 -15.44 7.31
CA LEU A 7 -4.65 -15.96 8.59
C LEU A 7 -5.53 -17.11 9.08
N LYS A 8 -6.86 -16.92 9.08
CA LYS A 8 -7.80 -17.87 9.69
C LYS A 8 -7.86 -19.21 8.95
N GLN A 9 -7.78 -19.20 7.62
CA GLN A 9 -7.93 -20.42 6.82
C GLN A 9 -6.60 -21.08 6.48
N TYR A 10 -5.51 -20.30 6.37
CA TYR A 10 -4.23 -20.81 5.86
C TYR A 10 -3.07 -20.59 6.82
N GLY A 11 -3.28 -19.96 7.98
CA GLY A 11 -2.20 -19.65 8.94
C GLY A 11 -1.21 -18.60 8.43
N ILE A 12 -1.52 -17.90 7.33
CA ILE A 12 -0.61 -16.95 6.69
C ILE A 12 -0.67 -15.61 7.42
N GLN A 13 0.41 -15.28 8.12
CA GLN A 13 0.59 -13.98 8.73
C GLN A 13 1.00 -12.94 7.69
N GLN A 14 0.37 -11.76 7.73
CA GLN A 14 0.68 -10.66 6.81
C GLN A 14 1.29 -9.48 7.54
N THR A 15 2.18 -8.78 6.83
CA THR A 15 2.73 -7.49 7.25
C THR A 15 2.24 -6.42 6.28
N LEU A 16 1.53 -5.42 6.81
CA LEU A 16 1.24 -4.18 6.10
C LEU A 16 2.36 -3.18 6.41
N VAL A 17 3.11 -2.77 5.39
CA VAL A 17 4.04 -1.65 5.52
C VAL A 17 3.36 -0.39 4.99
N THR A 18 3.41 0.70 5.75
CA THR A 18 2.69 1.95 5.45
C THR A 18 3.47 3.13 6.01
N LYS A 19 3.20 4.36 5.55
CA LYS A 19 3.71 5.55 6.23
C LYS A 19 3.16 5.69 7.65
N ASN A 20 3.98 6.27 8.52
CA ASN A 20 3.56 6.72 9.85
C ASN A 20 2.82 8.06 9.74
N ASP A 21 1.62 8.02 9.16
CA ASP A 21 0.75 9.19 9.06
C ASP A 21 -0.20 9.24 10.25
N SER A 22 -0.07 10.28 11.08
CA SER A 22 -0.90 10.47 12.27
C SER A 22 -2.39 10.66 11.96
N SER A 23 -2.73 11.01 10.72
CA SER A 23 -4.12 11.09 10.24
C SER A 23 -4.71 9.74 9.84
N ILE A 24 -3.87 8.71 9.63
CA ILE A 24 -4.28 7.36 9.26
C ILE A 24 -4.05 6.42 10.43
N THR A 25 -5.11 6.16 11.21
CA THR A 25 -5.02 5.20 12.31
C THR A 25 -5.47 3.80 11.89
N TYR A 26 -4.52 2.87 11.85
CA TYR A 26 -4.82 1.44 11.67
C TYR A 26 -5.18 0.74 13.00
N ASN A 27 -5.49 1.51 14.04
CA ASN A 27 -5.77 1.01 15.39
C ASN A 27 -6.94 0.02 15.42
N ASN A 28 -7.97 0.26 14.60
CA ASN A 28 -9.09 -0.66 14.48
C ASN A 28 -8.70 -1.95 13.75
N LEU A 29 -7.83 -1.86 12.75
CA LEU A 29 -7.34 -3.01 11.98
C LEU A 29 -6.56 -4.00 12.85
N LYS A 30 -5.71 -3.53 13.77
CA LYS A 30 -5.02 -4.40 14.74
C LYS A 30 -5.98 -5.16 15.65
N LYS A 31 -7.14 -4.56 15.99
CA LYS A 31 -8.17 -5.19 16.83
C LYS A 31 -9.02 -6.21 16.07
N VAL A 32 -9.37 -5.91 14.82
CA VAL A 32 -10.29 -6.74 14.02
C VAL A 32 -9.60 -7.80 13.17
N VAL A 33 -8.29 -7.68 12.94
CA VAL A 33 -7.47 -8.65 12.23
C VAL A 33 -6.35 -9.12 13.16
N PRO A 34 -6.61 -10.13 14.00
CA PRO A 34 -5.55 -10.78 14.78
C PRO A 34 -4.40 -11.17 13.86
N GLY A 35 -3.15 -11.08 14.33
CA GLY A 35 -1.96 -11.47 13.58
C GLY A 35 -1.48 -10.51 12.48
N LEU A 36 -2.26 -9.50 12.08
CA LEU A 36 -1.78 -8.47 11.15
C LEU A 36 -0.63 -7.68 11.79
N LYS A 37 0.56 -7.76 11.20
CA LYS A 37 1.68 -6.88 11.53
C LYS A 37 1.53 -5.58 10.76
N ILE A 38 1.81 -4.47 11.43
CA ILE A 38 1.88 -3.17 10.78
C ILE A 38 3.26 -2.61 11.08
N GLU A 39 4.01 -2.37 10.02
CA GLU A 39 5.32 -1.76 10.05
C GLU A 39 5.24 -0.41 9.35
N TYR A 40 6.14 0.50 9.74
CA TYR A 40 6.16 1.83 9.19
C TYR A 40 7.42 2.04 8.38
N SER A 41 7.25 2.54 7.15
CA SER A 41 8.39 2.95 6.32
C SER A 41 9.05 4.20 6.94
N PRO A 42 10.35 4.42 6.71
CA PRO A 42 11.05 5.63 7.14
C PRO A 42 10.35 6.89 6.59
N ASP A 43 10.31 7.94 7.41
CA ASP A 43 9.78 9.23 6.98
C ASP A 43 10.85 10.00 6.23
N ASN A 44 10.50 10.54 5.06
CA ASN A 44 11.37 11.42 4.29
C ASN A 44 10.58 12.64 3.79
N ASP A 45 11.32 13.67 3.36
CA ASP A 45 10.75 14.92 2.87
C ASP A 45 10.06 14.78 1.50
N ASN A 46 10.40 13.77 0.69
CA ASN A 46 9.80 13.50 -0.62
C ASN A 46 9.15 12.12 -0.69
N PHE A 47 7.83 12.11 -0.50
CA PHE A 47 7.00 10.92 -0.46
C PHE A 47 7.33 9.89 -1.56
N ILE A 48 7.35 10.31 -2.83
CA ILE A 48 7.56 9.37 -3.95
C ILE A 48 8.96 8.77 -3.94
N ILE A 49 9.98 9.55 -3.59
CA ILE A 49 11.35 9.04 -3.46
C ILE A 49 11.42 7.96 -2.37
N SER A 50 10.77 8.18 -1.23
CA SER A 50 10.74 7.19 -0.13
C SER A 50 10.11 5.87 -0.57
N GLU A 51 8.97 5.94 -1.27
CA GLU A 51 8.28 4.74 -1.75
C GLU A 51 9.13 3.96 -2.76
N LEU A 52 9.82 4.67 -3.66
CA LEU A 52 10.74 4.06 -4.63
C LEU A 52 11.91 3.35 -3.94
N GLU A 53 12.57 4.02 -2.99
CA GLU A 53 13.68 3.44 -2.22
C GLU A 53 13.22 2.22 -1.43
N PHE A 54 12.05 2.31 -0.77
CA PHE A 54 11.48 1.21 -0.02
C PHE A 54 11.22 -0.01 -0.91
N VAL A 55 10.56 0.18 -2.07
CA VAL A 55 10.30 -0.88 -3.04
C VAL A 55 11.62 -1.49 -3.52
N GLN A 56 12.61 -0.67 -3.88
CA GLN A 56 13.89 -1.15 -4.39
C GLN A 56 14.63 -2.03 -3.38
N GLN A 57 14.54 -1.71 -2.09
CA GLN A 57 15.19 -2.46 -1.02
C GLN A 57 14.41 -3.74 -0.62
N ASN A 58 13.08 -3.74 -0.74
CA ASN A 58 12.23 -4.75 -0.10
C ASN A 58 11.41 -5.63 -1.08
N TYR A 59 11.38 -5.36 -2.39
CA TYR A 59 10.48 -6.03 -3.35
C TYR A 59 10.49 -7.57 -3.28
N ARG A 60 11.62 -8.20 -2.94
CA ARG A 60 11.73 -9.67 -2.82
C ARG A 60 10.89 -10.26 -1.69
N GLN A 61 10.64 -9.46 -0.65
CA GLN A 61 9.84 -9.83 0.52
C GLN A 61 8.38 -9.41 0.37
N MET A 62 8.06 -8.67 -0.69
CA MET A 62 6.70 -8.19 -0.96
C MET A 62 5.96 -9.18 -1.87
N ASP A 63 4.77 -9.59 -1.45
CA ASP A 63 3.85 -10.36 -2.29
C ASP A 63 2.96 -9.45 -3.16
N GLY A 64 2.75 -8.20 -2.71
CA GLY A 64 1.98 -7.23 -3.48
C GLY A 64 2.13 -5.79 -3.04
N LEU A 65 1.75 -4.88 -3.94
CA LEU A 65 1.71 -3.44 -3.74
C LEU A 65 0.26 -2.94 -3.68
N ILE A 66 -0.07 -2.15 -2.67
CA ILE A 66 -1.38 -1.50 -2.54
C ILE A 66 -1.24 0.00 -2.84
N LEU A 67 -1.97 0.48 -3.85
CA LEU A 67 -2.02 1.90 -4.20
C LEU A 67 -3.37 2.48 -3.76
N ARG A 68 -3.35 3.63 -3.07
CA ARG A 68 -4.57 4.32 -2.64
C ARG A 68 -5.13 5.16 -3.78
N GLY A 69 -5.75 4.46 -4.73
CA GLY A 69 -6.40 4.95 -5.93
C GLY A 69 -5.48 5.49 -7.01
N PRO A 70 -6.06 5.90 -8.15
CA PRO A 70 -5.37 6.05 -9.43
C PRO A 70 -4.67 7.41 -9.58
N TYR A 71 -3.89 7.82 -8.59
CA TYR A 71 -3.17 9.09 -8.68
C TYR A 71 -1.91 8.95 -9.56
N PRO A 72 -1.68 9.86 -10.52
CA PRO A 72 -0.48 9.84 -11.37
C PRO A 72 0.83 9.86 -10.56
N SER A 73 0.83 10.46 -9.37
CA SER A 73 1.97 10.46 -8.47
C SER A 73 2.46 9.05 -8.10
N PHE A 74 1.60 8.03 -8.14
CA PHE A 74 1.97 6.65 -7.88
C PHE A 74 2.57 5.90 -9.06
N PHE A 75 2.50 6.44 -10.29
CA PHE A 75 2.94 5.71 -11.49
C PHE A 75 4.42 5.30 -11.45
N PRO A 76 5.37 6.17 -11.01
CA PRO A 76 6.76 5.75 -10.89
C PRO A 76 6.97 4.55 -9.96
N VAL A 77 6.23 4.51 -8.83
CA VAL A 77 6.31 3.41 -7.85
C VAL A 77 5.74 2.13 -8.44
N LEU A 78 4.60 2.24 -9.15
CA LEU A 78 3.97 1.11 -9.83
C LEU A 78 4.90 0.51 -10.89
N ASP A 79 5.51 1.36 -11.72
CA ASP A 79 6.39 0.96 -12.80
C ASP A 79 7.64 0.27 -12.24
N LEU A 80 8.28 0.86 -11.22
CA LEU A 80 9.42 0.24 -10.55
C LEU A 80 9.05 -1.12 -9.95
N TYR A 81 7.93 -1.22 -9.23
CA TYR A 81 7.51 -2.48 -8.61
C TYR A 81 7.27 -3.57 -9.66
N ARG A 82 6.62 -3.25 -10.78
CA ARG A 82 6.39 -4.20 -11.88
C ARG A 82 7.67 -4.64 -12.57
N GLN A 83 8.67 -3.76 -12.68
CA GLN A 83 9.98 -4.12 -13.22
C GLN A 83 10.73 -5.09 -12.30
N LEU A 84 10.69 -4.85 -10.99
CA LEU A 84 11.41 -5.65 -9.99
C LEU A 84 10.69 -6.95 -9.60
N ARG A 85 9.35 -6.94 -9.59
CA ARG A 85 8.48 -8.03 -9.17
C ARG A 85 7.33 -8.23 -10.17
N PRO A 86 7.63 -8.70 -11.40
CA PRO A 86 6.62 -8.89 -12.44
C PRO A 86 5.57 -9.96 -12.10
N ASP A 87 5.88 -10.86 -11.16
CA ASP A 87 4.98 -11.89 -10.62
C ASP A 87 4.17 -11.41 -9.40
N GLY A 88 4.44 -10.20 -8.89
CA GLY A 88 3.80 -9.64 -7.70
C GLY A 88 2.42 -9.06 -7.98
N TYR A 89 1.55 -9.07 -6.97
CA TYR A 89 0.20 -8.54 -7.12
C TYR A 89 0.16 -7.02 -6.96
N VAL A 90 -0.67 -6.33 -7.75
CA VAL A 90 -0.95 -4.91 -7.53
C VAL A 90 -2.44 -4.76 -7.26
N TYR A 91 -2.77 -4.17 -6.11
CA TYR A 91 -4.13 -3.87 -5.71
C TYR A 91 -4.34 -2.36 -5.66
N LEU A 92 -5.26 -1.87 -6.49
CA LEU A 92 -5.67 -0.48 -6.50
C LEU A 92 -6.88 -0.34 -5.59
N TYR A 93 -6.72 0.38 -4.47
CA TYR A 93 -7.83 0.67 -3.58
C TYR A 93 -8.72 1.75 -4.20
N LEU A 94 -9.95 1.37 -4.55
CA LEU A 94 -10.91 2.20 -5.29
C LEU A 94 -12.12 2.61 -4.45
N ASP A 95 -12.06 2.59 -3.11
CA ASP A 95 -13.17 3.01 -2.25
C ASP A 95 -13.40 4.54 -2.24
N ALA A 96 -13.13 5.19 -3.37
CA ALA A 96 -13.26 6.61 -3.53
C ALA A 96 -14.70 7.06 -3.24
N ASN A 97 -14.84 7.77 -2.11
CA ASN A 97 -16.05 8.53 -1.83
C ASN A 97 -16.08 9.78 -2.71
N ALA A 98 -17.25 10.41 -2.83
CA ALA A 98 -17.45 11.58 -3.70
C ALA A 98 -16.41 12.70 -3.41
N ALA A 99 -16.12 12.96 -2.14
CA ALA A 99 -15.15 13.99 -1.75
C ALA A 99 -13.71 13.68 -2.20
N TRP A 100 -13.36 12.41 -2.34
CA TRP A 100 -12.10 11.99 -2.94
C TRP A 100 -12.15 12.16 -4.48
N MET A 101 -13.21 11.67 -5.13
CA MET A 101 -13.36 11.75 -6.59
C MET A 101 -13.30 13.18 -7.13
N ASP A 102 -13.85 14.16 -6.39
CA ASP A 102 -13.85 15.58 -6.77
C ASP A 102 -12.45 16.23 -6.75
N ARG A 103 -11.45 15.60 -6.11
CA ARG A 103 -10.07 16.11 -6.00
C ARG A 103 -9.12 15.56 -7.07
N ILE A 104 -9.55 14.58 -7.85
CA ILE A 104 -8.73 14.01 -8.92
C ILE A 104 -8.78 14.97 -10.12
N ASN A 105 -7.62 15.48 -10.54
CA ASN A 105 -7.52 16.25 -11.78
C ASN A 105 -7.52 15.29 -12.98
N TRP A 106 -8.71 15.03 -13.52
CA TRP A 106 -8.91 14.10 -14.64
C TRP A 106 -8.26 14.54 -15.97
N GLN A 107 -7.77 15.79 -16.04
CA GLN A 107 -7.15 16.36 -17.24
C GLN A 107 -5.63 16.18 -17.29
N ASP A 108 -4.97 15.81 -16.19
CA ASP A 108 -3.55 15.46 -16.18
C ASP A 108 -3.39 14.01 -16.68
N ARG A 109 -3.24 13.85 -18.00
CA ARG A 109 -2.92 12.59 -18.67
C ARG A 109 -1.55 12.65 -19.33
#